data_AF-A0A1E5STE5-F1
#
_entry.id   AF-A0A1E5STE5-F1
#
_cell.length_a   1.000
_cell.length_b   1.000
_cell.length_c   1.000
_cell.angle_alpha   90.00
_cell.angle_beta   90.00
_cell.angle_gamma   90.00
#
_symmetry.space_group_name_H-M   'P 1'
#
loop_
_entity.id
_entity.type
_entity.pdbx_description
1 polymer ?
#
loop_
_entity_poly.entity_id
_entity_poly.type
_entity_poly.pdbx_seq_one_letter_code
_entity_poly.pdbx_strand_id
1 'polypeptide(L)'
;MMKLPSLMKKVKYQRFHVTPRYYDPIKEDIENRTSRIKAELGIADDSVDPGYTSQISGSFRKNMKHAKGDGVGQTMMLRLIIMIVLVMFAGGFVYVGSDIFYLALLYIPFYLWKRFKK
;
A
#
# COMPACT_ATOMS: atom_id res chain seq x y z
N MET A 1 -35.04 11.64 -18.24
CA MET A 1 -33.91 11.93 -17.32
C MET A 1 -32.66 11.27 -17.89
N MET A 2 -31.72 12.05 -18.46
CA MET A 2 -30.57 11.50 -19.19
C MET A 2 -29.50 10.98 -18.21
N LYS A 3 -29.07 9.74 -18.38
CA LYS A 3 -27.97 9.14 -17.60
C LYS A 3 -26.64 9.54 -18.23
N LEU A 4 -25.83 10.31 -17.50
CA LEU A 4 -24.46 10.67 -17.91
C LEU A 4 -23.58 9.42 -17.97
N PRO A 5 -22.75 9.25 -19.03
CA PRO A 5 -21.81 8.14 -19.10
C PRO A 5 -20.68 8.31 -18.07
N SER A 6 -20.43 7.25 -17.29
CA SER A 6 -19.38 7.22 -16.27
C SER A 6 -18.00 7.10 -16.91
N LEU A 7 -17.14 8.12 -16.75
CA LEU A 7 -15.76 8.15 -17.24
C LEU A 7 -14.79 7.24 -16.46
N MET A 8 -15.25 6.61 -15.38
CA MET A 8 -14.43 5.73 -14.54
C MET A 8 -15.05 4.35 -14.42
N LYS A 9 -14.26 3.30 -14.73
CA LYS A 9 -14.63 1.90 -14.56
C LYS A 9 -14.66 1.58 -13.07
N LYS A 10 -15.86 1.39 -12.49
CA LYS A 10 -15.99 0.89 -11.12
C LYS A 10 -15.43 -0.53 -11.05
N VAL A 11 -14.44 -0.76 -10.18
CA VAL A 11 -13.91 -2.10 -9.93
C VAL A 11 -14.99 -2.92 -9.23
N LYS A 12 -15.32 -4.08 -9.79
CA LYS A 12 -16.23 -5.04 -9.15
C LYS A 12 -15.46 -5.72 -8.01
N TYR A 13 -16.02 -5.72 -6.81
CA TYR A 13 -15.44 -6.43 -5.67
C TYR A 13 -15.26 -7.92 -6.01
N GLN A 14 -14.16 -8.50 -5.55
CA GLN A 14 -13.91 -9.94 -5.68
C GLN A 14 -14.95 -10.68 -4.83
N ARG A 15 -15.65 -11.65 -5.43
CA ARG A 15 -16.58 -12.52 -4.72
C ARG A 15 -15.80 -13.74 -4.25
N PHE A 16 -15.84 -14.03 -2.95
CA PHE A 16 -15.25 -15.24 -2.41
C PHE A 16 -16.19 -16.41 -2.65
N HIS A 17 -15.70 -17.46 -3.30
CA HIS A 17 -16.40 -18.73 -3.41
C HIS A 17 -15.92 -19.65 -2.27
N VAL A 18 -16.47 -19.43 -1.07
CA VAL A 18 -16.19 -20.31 0.07
C VAL A 18 -17.22 -21.44 0.06
N THR A 19 -16.77 -22.66 -0.22
CA THR A 19 -17.59 -23.83 0.02
C THR A 19 -17.58 -24.12 1.52
N PRO A 20 -18.74 -24.21 2.19
CA PRO A 20 -18.77 -24.62 3.59
C PRO A 20 -18.26 -26.05 3.66
N ARG A 21 -17.14 -26.27 4.36
CA ARG A 21 -16.70 -27.61 4.73
C ARG A 21 -17.51 -28.02 5.96
N TYR A 22 -18.15 -29.18 5.89
CA TYR A 22 -18.79 -29.76 7.07
C TYR A 22 -17.69 -30.18 8.05
N TYR A 23 -17.76 -29.67 9.27
CA TYR A 23 -16.81 -30.01 10.33
C TYR A 23 -17.11 -31.42 10.84
N ASP A 24 -16.10 -32.28 10.79
CA ASP A 24 -16.14 -33.60 11.43
C ASP A 24 -15.02 -33.66 12.47
N PRO A 25 -15.35 -33.65 13.77
CA PRO A 25 -14.37 -33.56 14.84
C PRO A 25 -13.42 -34.78 14.86
N ILE A 26 -13.91 -35.95 14.46
CA ILE A 26 -13.14 -37.19 14.49
C ILE A 26 -12.12 -37.18 13.35
N LYS A 27 -12.57 -36.78 12.16
CA LYS A 27 -11.71 -36.69 10.99
C LYS A 27 -10.56 -35.71 11.20
N GLU A 28 -10.84 -34.53 11.75
CA GLU A 28 -9.81 -33.51 12.00
C GLU A 28 -8.82 -33.95 13.09
N ASP A 29 -9.27 -34.59 14.17
CA ASP A 29 -8.36 -35.09 15.21
C ASP A 29 -7.41 -36.17 14.65
N ILE A 30 -7.92 -37.09 13.82
CA ILE A 30 -7.11 -38.10 13.16
C ILE A 30 -6.12 -37.46 12.17
N GLU A 31 -6.55 -36.49 11.37
CA GLU A 31 -5.69 -35.76 10.43
C GLU A 31 -4.59 -34.97 11.16
N ASN A 32 -4.92 -34.36 12.31
CA ASN A 32 -3.95 -33.65 13.15
C ASN A 32 -2.93 -34.59 13.80
N ARG A 33 -3.35 -35.77 14.27
CA ARG A 33 -2.43 -36.77 14.84
C ARG A 33 -1.54 -37.38 13.78
N THR A 34 -2.10 -37.76 12.63
CA THR A 34 -1.35 -38.38 11.53
C THR A 34 -0.36 -37.40 10.91
N SER A 35 -0.71 -36.12 10.76
CA SER A 35 0.21 -35.08 10.28
C SER A 35 1.38 -34.83 11.24
N ARG A 36 1.15 -34.84 12.57
CA ARG A 36 2.23 -34.77 13.58
C ARG A 36 3.18 -35.95 13.48
N ILE A 37 2.63 -37.17 13.46
CA ILE A 37 3.41 -38.40 13.33
C ILE A 37 4.22 -38.39 12.03
N LYS A 38 3.61 -37.99 10.90
CA LYS A 38 4.28 -37.90 9.60
C LYS A 38 5.41 -36.86 9.58
N ALA A 39 5.22 -35.73 10.26
CA ALA A 39 6.24 -34.71 10.42
C ALA A 39 7.41 -35.20 11.29
N GLU A 40 7.13 -35.92 12.38
CA GLU A 40 8.14 -36.54 13.26
C GLU A 40 8.94 -37.63 12.53
N LEU A 41 8.29 -38.39 11.64
CA LEU A 41 8.93 -39.42 10.80
C LEU A 41 9.74 -38.86 9.61
N GLY A 42 9.70 -37.54 9.35
CA GLY A 42 10.42 -36.93 8.24
C GLY A 42 9.90 -37.31 6.85
N ILE A 43 8.71 -37.92 6.75
CA ILE A 43 8.04 -38.33 5.49
C ILE A 43 7.12 -37.19 5.00
N ALA A 44 7.33 -35.96 5.48
CA ALA A 44 6.55 -34.81 5.06
C ALA A 44 6.81 -34.55 3.56
N ASP A 45 5.80 -34.87 2.75
CA ASP A 45 5.71 -34.40 1.37
C ASP A 45 5.66 -32.87 1.43
N ASP A 46 6.34 -32.15 0.52
CA ASP A 46 6.43 -30.67 0.50
C ASP A 46 5.05 -29.95 0.51
N SER A 47 3.97 -30.72 0.39
CA SER A 47 2.56 -30.35 0.39
C SER A 47 1.87 -30.41 1.78
N VAL A 48 2.50 -30.99 2.81
CA VAL A 48 1.90 -31.14 4.15
C VAL A 48 2.44 -30.07 5.08
N ASP A 49 1.67 -29.00 5.21
CA ASP A 49 1.99 -27.83 6.03
C ASP A 49 2.18 -28.24 7.51
N PRO A 50 3.41 -28.15 8.07
CA PRO A 50 3.70 -28.58 9.42
C PRO A 50 3.08 -27.57 10.40
N GLY A 51 1.86 -27.85 10.82
CA GLY A 51 1.25 -27.26 12.01
C GLY A 51 0.65 -25.87 11.82
N TYR A 52 -0.55 -25.73 12.38
CA TYR A 52 -1.28 -24.48 12.58
C TYR A 52 -0.44 -23.32 13.19
N THR A 53 0.65 -23.64 13.90
CA THR A 53 1.58 -22.68 14.48
C THR A 53 2.57 -22.07 13.47
N SER A 54 2.94 -22.78 12.41
CA SER A 54 3.90 -22.28 11.41
C SER A 54 3.25 -21.26 10.47
N GLN A 55 1.96 -21.44 10.11
CA GLN A 55 1.19 -20.47 9.32
C GLN A 55 1.04 -19.12 10.04
N ILE A 56 0.88 -19.12 11.37
CA ILE A 56 0.77 -17.89 12.15
C ILE A 56 2.08 -17.10 12.08
N SER A 57 3.23 -17.73 12.34
CA SER A 57 4.53 -17.05 12.25
C SER A 57 4.91 -16.63 10.82
N GLY A 58 4.56 -17.43 9.81
CA GLY A 58 4.77 -17.11 8.39
C GLY A 58 3.91 -15.95 7.89
N SER A 59 2.63 -15.89 8.30
CA SER A 59 1.72 -14.81 7.93
C SER A 59 2.11 -13.46 8.55
N PHE A 60 2.61 -13.46 9.79
CA PHE A 60 3.20 -12.25 10.39
C PHE A 60 4.42 -11.76 9.61
N ARG A 61 5.28 -12.67 9.17
CA ARG A 61 6.48 -12.33 8.38
C ARG A 61 6.13 -11.79 6.99
N LYS A 62 5.07 -12.29 6.36
CA LYS A 62 4.56 -11.80 5.06
C LYS A 62 3.98 -10.38 5.18
N ASN A 63 3.23 -10.10 6.25
CA ASN A 63 2.67 -8.77 6.50
C ASN A 63 3.74 -7.75 6.90
N MET A 64 4.79 -8.17 7.62
CA MET A 64 5.89 -7.29 7.99
C MET A 64 6.76 -6.88 6.79
N LYS A 65 6.86 -7.72 5.75
CA LYS A 65 7.52 -7.35 4.48
C LYS A 65 6.78 -6.25 3.71
N HIS A 66 5.44 -6.17 3.84
CA HIS A 66 4.64 -5.10 3.24
C HIS A 66 4.62 -3.82 4.10
N ALA A 67 4.88 -3.94 5.41
CA ALA A 67 5.03 -2.80 6.32
C ALA A 67 6.38 -2.07 6.15
N LYS A 68 7.41 -2.77 5.65
CA LYS A 68 8.60 -2.12 5.08
C LYS A 68 8.24 -1.60 3.69
N GLY A 69 7.41 -0.56 3.68
CA GLY A 69 7.00 0.14 2.48
C GLY A 69 8.19 0.41 1.58
N ASP A 70 8.02 -0.03 0.32
CA ASP A 70 8.87 0.29 -0.81
C ASP A 70 9.28 1.76 -0.76
N GLY A 71 10.58 2.00 -0.95
CA GLY A 71 11.32 3.16 -0.45
C GLY A 71 10.65 4.51 -0.71
N VAL A 72 10.82 5.44 0.26
CA VAL A 72 10.38 6.85 0.26
C VAL A 72 9.50 7.18 -0.95
N GLY A 73 8.24 6.72 -0.89
CA GLY A 73 7.37 6.76 -2.05
C GLY A 73 7.30 8.16 -2.63
N GLN A 74 7.15 8.26 -3.95
CA GLN A 74 7.01 9.52 -4.69
C GLN A 74 6.03 10.51 -4.01
N THR A 75 5.01 9.99 -3.32
CA THR A 75 4.06 10.75 -2.50
C THR A 75 4.69 11.47 -1.30
N MET A 76 5.67 10.86 -0.61
CA MET A 76 6.39 11.47 0.51
C MET A 76 7.28 12.62 0.04
N MET A 77 7.99 12.44 -1.08
CA MET A 77 8.77 13.51 -1.70
C MET A 77 7.89 14.68 -2.15
N LEU A 78 6.76 14.39 -2.82
CA LEU A 78 5.80 15.42 -3.23
C LEU A 78 5.26 16.19 -2.02
N ARG A 79 4.93 15.49 -0.92
CA ARG A 79 4.43 16.09 0.32
C ARG A 79 5.47 17.02 0.96
N LEU A 80 6.74 16.62 0.98
CA LEU A 80 7.85 17.45 1.49
C LEU A 80 8.04 18.71 0.64
N ILE A 81 8.03 18.60 -0.68
CA ILE A 81 8.15 19.75 -1.59
C ILE A 81 6.99 20.73 -1.36
N ILE A 82 5.75 20.24 -1.30
CA ILE A 82 4.57 21.06 -1.04
C ILE A 82 4.69 21.77 0.32
N MET A 83 5.15 21.05 1.36
CA MET A 83 5.34 21.62 2.69
C MET A 83 6.37 22.76 2.67
N ILE A 84 7.52 22.56 2.03
CA ILE A 84 8.57 23.59 1.92
C ILE A 84 8.04 24.83 1.18
N VAL A 85 7.32 24.62 0.07
CA VAL A 85 6.73 25.73 -0.70
C VAL A 85 5.72 26.51 0.16
N LEU A 86 4.86 25.82 0.91
CA LEU A 86 3.90 26.47 1.80
C LEU A 86 4.58 27.27 2.92
N VAL A 87 5.62 26.73 3.56
CA VAL A 87 6.35 27.44 4.61
C VAL A 87 7.06 28.67 4.05
N MET A 88 7.67 28.57 2.87
CA MET A 88 8.29 29.72 2.20
C MET A 88 7.27 30.79 1.82
N PHE A 89 6.09 30.40 1.32
CA PHE A 89 5.01 31.36 1.01
C PHE A 89 4.43 32.01 2.26
N ALA A 90 4.16 31.22 3.32
CA ALA A 90 3.63 31.75 4.56
C ALA A 90 4.62 32.67 5.26
N GLY A 91 5.91 32.29 5.32
CA GLY A 91 6.97 33.15 5.83
C GLY A 91 7.14 34.42 5.00
N GLY A 92 7.21 34.28 3.66
CA GLY A 92 7.29 35.41 2.75
C GLY A 92 6.11 36.38 2.89
N PHE A 93 4.90 35.86 3.09
CA PHE A 93 3.71 36.67 3.33
C PHE A 93 3.80 37.49 4.61
N VAL A 94 4.34 36.93 5.70
CA VAL A 94 4.48 37.67 6.98
C VAL A 94 5.50 38.79 6.89
N TYR A 95 6.63 38.59 6.18
CA TYR A 95 7.70 39.59 6.10
C TYR A 95 7.50 40.64 5.00
N VAL A 96 6.95 40.24 3.85
CA VAL A 96 6.88 41.05 2.62
C VAL A 96 5.43 41.40 2.27
N GLY A 97 4.43 40.79 2.93
CA GLY A 97 3.01 41.03 2.66
C GLY A 97 2.55 40.42 1.34
N SER A 98 1.64 41.09 0.65
CA SER A 98 1.11 40.67 -0.66
C SER A 98 2.16 40.68 -1.77
N ASP A 99 3.28 41.38 -1.59
CA ASP A 99 4.26 41.60 -2.66
C ASP A 99 5.01 40.32 -3.04
N ILE A 100 5.01 39.32 -2.15
CA ILE A 100 5.56 37.98 -2.42
C ILE A 100 4.85 37.31 -3.61
N PHE A 101 3.54 37.56 -3.79
CA PHE A 101 2.77 37.00 -4.91
C PHE A 101 3.17 37.62 -6.24
N TYR A 102 3.40 38.94 -6.26
CA TYR A 102 3.83 39.64 -7.47
C TYR A 102 5.25 39.24 -7.88
N LEU A 103 6.16 39.07 -6.91
CA LEU A 103 7.51 38.59 -7.17
C LEU A 103 7.53 37.15 -7.70
N ALA A 104 6.74 36.25 -7.11
CA ALA A 104 6.61 34.88 -7.61
C ALA A 104 6.00 34.86 -9.02
N LEU A 105 4.97 35.67 -9.26
CA LEU A 105 4.29 35.78 -10.55
C LEU A 105 5.21 36.32 -11.66
N LEU A 106 6.18 37.18 -11.35
CA LEU A 106 7.17 37.67 -12.32
C LEU A 106 8.32 36.68 -12.49
N TYR A 107 8.81 36.09 -11.40
CA TYR A 107 9.99 35.21 -11.40
C TYR A 107 9.73 33.86 -12.11
N ILE A 108 8.57 33.24 -11.88
CA ILE A 108 8.20 31.95 -12.49
C ILE A 108 8.19 32.00 -14.04
N PRO A 109 7.47 32.92 -14.71
CA PRO A 109 7.45 32.98 -16.16
C PRO A 109 8.79 33.41 -16.74
N PHE A 110 9.54 34.29 -16.06
CA PHE A 110 10.90 34.64 -16.49
C PHE A 110 11.84 33.43 -16.47
N TYR A 111 11.77 32.62 -15.40
CA TYR A 111 12.54 31.38 -15.29
C TYR A 111 12.14 30.35 -16.35
N LEU A 112 10.82 30.14 -16.55
CA LEU A 112 10.30 29.24 -17.58
C LEU A 112 10.73 29.69 -18.98
N TRP A 113 10.63 30.98 -19.29
CA TRP A 113 11.07 31.53 -20.57
C TRP A 113 12.56 31.28 -20.82
N LYS A 114 13.41 31.52 -19.83
CA LYS A 114 14.85 31.21 -19.92
C LYS A 114 15.11 29.72 -20.13
N ARG A 115 14.29 28.84 -19.55
CA ARG A 115 14.41 27.39 -19.70
C ARG A 115 13.94 26.89 -21.06
N PHE A 116 12.88 27.46 -21.64
CA PHE A 116 12.39 27.09 -22.98
C PHE A 116 13.25 27.64 -24.11
N LYS A 117 14.06 28.68 -23.85
CA LYS A 117 14.96 29.29 -24.83
C LYS A 117 16.33 28.60 -24.91
N LYS A 118 16.52 27.49 -24.19
CA LYS A 118 17.72 26.66 -24.15
C LYS A 118 17.38 25.27 -24.67
#